data_AF-A0A227FZZ2-F1
#
_entry.id   AF-A0A227FZZ2-F1
#
_cell.length_a   1.000
_cell.length_b   1.000
_cell.length_c   1.000
_cell.angle_alpha   90.00
_cell.angle_beta   90.00
_cell.angle_gamma   90.00
#
_symmetry.space_group_name_H-M   'P 1'
#
loop_
_entity.id
_entity.type
_entity.pdbx_description
1 polymer ?
#
loop_
_entity_poly.entity_id
_entity_poly.type
_entity_poly.pdbx_seq_one_letter_code
_entity_poly.pdbx_strand_id
1 'polypeptide(L)' 'MLSVKTADSFSAVVNEVLRRKVGFDYILATGDISQDHSAESYQRFADSIAPLQKDCYWLPGNHDYKPNMG' A
#
# COMPACT_ATOMS: atom_id res chain seq x y z
N MET A 1 5.06 -18.36 -13.88
CA MET A 1 4.95 -17.19 -12.98
C MET A 1 5.63 -17.56 -11.67
N LEU A 2 6.72 -16.88 -11.32
CA LEU A 2 7.33 -17.01 -9.99
C LEU A 2 6.27 -16.55 -8.99
N SER A 3 5.84 -17.48 -8.14
CA SER A 3 4.76 -17.34 -7.16
C SER A 3 5.20 -16.44 -6.00
N VAL A 4 5.62 -15.21 -6.31
CA VAL A 4 5.79 -14.17 -5.30
C VAL A 4 4.39 -13.64 -5.05
N LYS A 5 3.78 -14.06 -3.94
CA LYS A 5 2.55 -13.47 -3.45
C LYS A 5 2.88 -12.03 -3.04
N THR A 6 2.62 -11.08 -3.94
CA THR A 6 2.88 -9.65 -3.75
C THR A 6 2.30 -9.12 -2.45
N ALA A 7 1.12 -9.61 -2.05
CA ALA A 7 0.48 -9.30 -0.78
C ALA A 7 1.29 -9.76 0.45
N ASP A 8 1.91 -10.93 0.40
CA ASP A 8 2.70 -11.47 1.53
C ASP A 8 3.99 -10.64 1.72
N SER A 9 4.61 -10.25 0.61
CA SER A 9 5.81 -9.41 0.62
C SER A 9 5.49 -8.01 1.17
N PHE A 10 4.36 -7.42 0.75
CA PHE A 10 3.91 -6.13 1.26
C PHE A 10 3.61 -6.19 2.77
N SER A 11 2.88 -7.22 3.20
CA SER A 11 2.56 -7.44 4.62
C SER A 11 3.82 -7.61 5.47
N ALA A 12 4.85 -8.30 4.96
CA ALA A 12 6.12 -8.43 5.65
C ALA A 12 6.82 -7.09 5.89
N VAL A 13 6.76 -6.16 4.92
CA VAL A 13 7.32 -4.81 5.06
C VAL A 13 6.57 -3.99 6.12
N VAL A 14 5.23 -3.99 6.09
CA VAL A 14 4.43 -3.29 7.12
C VAL A 14 4.76 -3.83 8.52
N ASN A 15 4.80 -5.16 8.66
CA ASN A 15 5.15 -5.81 9.91
C ASN A 15 6.58 -5.47 10.38
N GLU A 16 7.52 -5.32 9.46
CA GLU A 16 8.88 -4.88 9.77
C GLU A 16 8.89 -3.45 10.36
N VAL A 17 8.16 -2.52 9.74
CA VAL A 17 8.06 -1.13 10.20
C VAL A 17 7.48 -1.07 11.62
N LEU A 18 6.40 -1.83 11.86
CA LEU A 18 5.79 -1.96 13.19
C LEU A 18 6.77 -2.53 14.21
N ARG A 19 7.49 -3.61 13.85
CA ARG A 19 8.44 -4.27 14.76
C ARG A 19 9.62 -3.37 15.12
N ARG A 20 10.16 -2.65 14.14
CA ARG A 20 11.29 -1.74 14.33
C ARG A 20 10.90 -0.47 15.08
N LYS A 21 9.60 -0.14 15.17
CA LYS A 21 9.10 1.10 15.77
C LYS A 21 9.81 2.33 15.19
N VAL A 22 10.02 2.33 13.87
CA VAL A 22 10.62 3.48 13.19
C VAL A 22 9.70 4.67 13.41
N GLY A 23 10.25 5.81 13.82
CA GLY A 23 9.49 7.06 13.91
C GLY A 23 9.30 7.65 12.52
N PHE A 24 8.05 7.87 12.13
CA PHE A 24 7.68 8.59 10.91
C PHE A 24 6.36 9.32 11.11
N ASP A 25 6.19 10.39 10.34
CA ASP A 25 5.01 11.26 10.43
C ASP A 25 3.96 10.90 9.38
N TYR A 26 4.40 10.47 8.19
CA TYR A 26 3.54 10.25 7.04
C TYR A 26 3.95 9.01 6.23
N ILE A 27 2.97 8.43 5.53
CA ILE A 27 3.16 7.38 4.52
C ILE A 27 3.03 8.03 3.15
N LEU A 28 3.94 7.70 2.23
CA LEU A 28 3.88 8.15 0.84
C LEU A 28 3.89 6.95 -0.10
N ALA A 29 2.80 6.74 -0.83
CA ALA A 29 2.67 5.73 -1.87
C ALA A 29 2.91 6.35 -3.25
N THR A 30 4.01 6.00 -3.92
CA THR A 30 4.44 6.62 -5.17
C THR A 30 3.92 5.89 -6.42
N GLY A 31 2.68 5.43 -6.38
CA GLY A 31 2.00 4.81 -7.52
C GLY A 31 2.15 3.30 -7.64
N ASP A 32 1.50 2.76 -8.66
CA ASP A 32 1.35 1.32 -8.96
C ASP A 32 0.78 0.54 -7.76
N ILE A 33 -0.21 1.14 -7.09
CA ILE A 33 -0.85 0.57 -5.89
C ILE A 33 -1.74 -0.62 -6.28
N SER A 34 -2.50 -0.47 -7.37
CA SER A 34 -3.35 -1.54 -7.89
C SER A 34 -2.80 -2.11 -9.19
N GLN A 35 -2.79 -3.45 -9.27
CA GLN A 35 -2.44 -4.17 -10.49
C GLN A 35 -3.64 -4.41 -11.41
N ASP A 36 -4.85 -4.45 -10.85
CA ASP A 36 -6.10 -4.78 -11.55
C ASP A 36 -7.05 -3.57 -11.69
N HIS A 37 -6.61 -2.40 -11.24
CA HIS A 37 -7.33 -1.12 -11.23
C HIS A 37 -8.65 -1.18 -10.44
N SER A 38 -8.86 -2.23 -9.64
CA SER A 38 -10.08 -2.45 -8.89
C SER A 38 -10.09 -1.61 -7.61
N ALA A 39 -11.28 -1.11 -7.24
CA ALA A 39 -11.48 -0.46 -5.95
C ALA A 39 -11.09 -1.36 -4.77
N GLU A 40 -11.32 -2.68 -4.90
CA GLU A 40 -10.96 -3.66 -3.87
C GLU A 40 -9.45 -3.74 -3.66
N SER A 41 -8.64 -3.65 -4.72
CA SER A 41 -7.18 -3.63 -4.60
C SER A 41 -6.69 -2.38 -3.84
N TYR A 42 -7.34 -1.23 -4.02
CA TYR A 42 -7.03 -0.02 -3.25
C TYR A 42 -7.44 -0.18 -1.79
N GLN A 43 -8.62 -0.76 -1.52
CA GLN A 43 -9.07 -1.01 -0.16
C GLN A 43 -8.12 -1.97 0.58
N ARG A 44 -7.68 -3.05 -0.06
CA ARG A 44 -6.70 -3.98 0.51
C ARG A 44 -5.38 -3.29 0.88
N PHE A 45 -4.92 -2.35 0.05
CA PHE A 45 -3.74 -1.54 0.37
C PHE A 45 -3.98 -0.66 1.60
N ALA A 46 -5.10 0.06 1.66
CA ALA A 46 -5.48 0.91 2.79
C ALA A 46 -5.58 0.11 4.10
N ASP A 47 -6.25 -1.04 4.07
CA ASP A 47 -6.40 -1.95 5.22
C ASP A 47 -5.04 -2.47 5.71
N SER A 48 -4.13 -2.74 4.79
CA SER A 48 -2.80 -3.27 5.10
C SER A 48 -1.90 -2.23 5.75
N ILE A 49 -2.05 -0.94 5.43
CA ILE A 49 -1.27 0.15 6.06
C ILE A 49 -1.96 0.75 7.30
N ALA A 50 -3.25 0.50 7.52
CA ALA A 50 -4.01 1.00 8.66
C ALA A 50 -3.33 0.77 10.03
N PRO A 51 -2.65 -0.36 10.31
CA PRO A 51 -1.94 -0.58 11.57
C PRO A 51 -0.81 0.41 11.86
N LEU A 52 -0.29 1.09 10.83
CA LEU A 52 0.75 2.11 10.98
C LEU A 52 0.22 3.40 11.63
N GLN A 53 -1.10 3.61 11.61
CA GLN A 53 -1.78 4.76 12.25
C GLN A 53 -1.19 6.12 11.84
N LYS A 54 -0.86 6.29 10.56
CA LYS A 54 -0.36 7.54 9.97
C LYS A 54 -1.16 7.92 8.74
N ASP A 55 -1.18 9.21 8.45
CA ASP A 55 -1.78 9.72 7.22
C ASP A 55 -0.97 9.22 6.02
N CYS A 56 -1.70 8.74 5.01
CA CYS A 56 -1.13 8.24 3.77
C CYS A 56 -1.46 9.19 2.62
N TYR A 57 -0.44 9.63 1.92
CA TYR A 57 -0.55 10.38 0.68
C TYR A 57 -0.13 9.49 -0.48
N TRP A 58 -0.78 9.64 -1.64
CA TRP A 58 -0.42 8.88 -2.83
C TRP A 58 -0.21 9.76 -4.04
N LEU A 59 0.67 9.30 -4.93
CA LEU A 59 0.86 9.80 -6.28
C LEU A 59 0.42 8.68 -7.24
N PRO A 60 -0.39 8.97 -8.26
CA PRO A 60 -0.84 7.93 -9.19
C PRO A 60 0.33 7.44 -10.06
N GLY A 61 0.51 6.12 -10.12
CA GLY A 61 1.40 5.46 -11.07
C GLY A 61 0.76 5.30 -12.44
N ASN A 62 1.49 4.69 -13.38
CA ASN A 62 0.98 4.42 -14.73
C ASN A 62 -0.11 3.34 -14.75
N HIS A 63 -0.14 2.46 -13.74
CA HIS A 63 -1.19 1.44 -13.57
C HIS A 63 -2.32 1.88 -12.64
N ASP A 64 -2.33 3.13 -12.17
CA ASP A 64 -3.39 3.58 -11.27
C ASP A 64 -4.54 4.27 -12.00
N TYR A 65 -5.78 3.92 -11.60
CA TYR A 65 -6.99 4.54 -12.11
C TYR A 65 -7.49 5.63 -11.18
N LYS A 66 -7.15 6.89 -11.50
CA LYS A 66 -7.45 8.10 -10.71
C LYS A 66 -8.89 8.19 -10.16
N PRO A 67 -9.95 7.80 -10.89
CA PRO A 67 -11.33 7.87 -10.38
C PRO A 67 -11.64 6.94 -9.21
N ASN A 68 -10.86 5.86 -9.02
CA ASN A 68 -11.04 4.91 -7.93
C ASN A 68 -10.15 5.23 -6.70
N MET A 69 -9.41 6.33 -6.75
CA MET A 69 -8.48 6.77 -5.69
C MET A 69 -9.17 7.77 -4.73
N GLY A 70 -10.35 7.40 -4.24
CA GLY A 70 -11.19 8.23 -3.34
C GLY A 70 -10.95 7.95 -1.87
#